data_AF-A0A835YPK5-F1
#
_entry.id   AF-A0A835YPK5-F1
#
_cell.length_a   1.000
_cell.length_b   1.000
_cell.length_c   1.000
_cell.angle_alpha   90.00
_cell.angle_beta   90.00
_cell.angle_gamma   90.00
#
_symmetry.space_group_name_H-M   'P 1'
#
loop_
_entity.id
_entity.type
_entity.pdbx_description
1 polymer ?
#
loop_
_entity_poly.entity_id
_entity_poly.type
_entity_poly.pdbx_seq_one_letter_code
_entity_poly.pdbx_strand_id
1 'polypeptide(L)'
;MAGKLFNPKNQLLTPAELQDILQCSDNLPQTLHFRNLDLYQTAFTHKSYTWERHQEQFRSLGGFVPPGCVPLQSNSNKELEWIGDAVLQLVVAELLLERYPDLGNESGIGKLTQMRIAVVTNKAFGLVAQDLAFDELLLIDCNLEHNNGGRKNLELLGDCFEAFVGALYRDLGVDACRTWLAEVLRDSMDAAAVSCGVYRRQAAGSNVG
;
A
#
# COMPACT_ATOMS: atom_id res chain seq x y z
N MET A 1 23.19 -23.34 4.96
CA MET A 1 22.33 -22.69 5.99
C MET A 1 22.04 -21.20 5.68
N ALA A 2 22.93 -20.45 5.01
CA ALA A 2 22.64 -19.07 4.57
C ALA A 2 21.53 -18.94 3.50
N GLY A 3 21.39 -19.93 2.60
CA GLY A 3 20.49 -19.87 1.45
C GLY A 3 18.98 -19.88 1.73
N LYS A 4 18.56 -19.92 3.01
CA LYS A 4 17.14 -19.78 3.39
C LYS A 4 16.77 -18.37 3.88
N LEU A 5 17.76 -17.57 4.27
CA LEU A 5 17.54 -16.25 4.86
C LEU A 5 17.61 -15.16 3.81
N PHE A 6 18.76 -15.03 3.14
CA PHE A 6 18.96 -13.97 2.15
C PHE A 6 18.27 -14.30 0.83
N ASN A 7 17.43 -13.39 0.39
CA ASN A 7 16.77 -13.45 -0.91
C ASN A 7 17.54 -12.59 -1.92
N PRO A 8 18.17 -13.18 -2.95
CA PRO A 8 18.93 -12.44 -3.96
C PRO A 8 18.04 -11.60 -4.89
N LYS A 9 16.72 -11.77 -4.84
CA LYS A 9 15.76 -10.96 -5.59
C LYS A 9 15.31 -9.70 -4.84
N ASN A 10 15.77 -9.50 -3.61
CA ASN A 10 15.47 -8.30 -2.85
C ASN A 10 16.29 -7.13 -3.39
N GLN A 11 15.65 -5.97 -3.54
CA GLN A 11 16.27 -4.74 -3.99
C GLN A 11 15.85 -3.60 -3.05
N LEU A 12 16.77 -2.67 -2.79
CA LEU A 12 16.45 -1.48 -2.02
C LEU A 12 15.70 -0.49 -2.90
N LEU A 13 14.69 0.15 -2.32
CA LEU A 13 13.91 1.20 -2.95
C LEU A 13 14.83 2.37 -3.30
N THR A 14 14.77 2.82 -4.55
CA THR A 14 15.47 4.00 -5.02
C THR A 14 14.58 5.25 -4.96
N PRO A 15 15.18 6.45 -4.93
CA PRO A 15 14.43 7.70 -5.06
C PRO A 15 13.56 7.79 -6.31
N ALA A 16 14.03 7.23 -7.44
CA ALA A 16 13.32 7.27 -8.71
C ALA A 16 12.07 6.38 -8.65
N GLU A 17 12.21 5.13 -8.20
CA GLU A 17 11.07 4.21 -8.04
C GLU A 17 10.02 4.78 -7.08
N LEU A 18 10.45 5.38 -5.96
CA LEU A 18 9.51 6.03 -5.04
C LEU A 18 8.80 7.22 -5.70
N GLN A 19 9.52 8.03 -6.46
CA GLN A 19 8.92 9.16 -7.17
C GLN A 19 7.93 8.68 -8.23
N ASP A 20 8.20 7.58 -8.92
CA ASP A 20 7.30 6.99 -9.90
C ASP A 20 6.00 6.48 -9.24
N ILE A 21 6.09 5.86 -8.06
CA ILE A 21 4.92 5.43 -7.28
C ILE A 21 4.09 6.64 -6.82
N LEU A 22 4.75 7.70 -6.33
CA LEU A 22 4.06 8.92 -5.89
C LEU A 22 3.47 9.71 -7.06
N GLN A 23 3.98 9.51 -8.28
CA GLN A 23 3.51 10.16 -9.50
C GLN A 23 2.82 9.18 -10.47
N CYS A 24 2.17 8.14 -9.94
CA CYS A 24 1.53 7.07 -10.73
C CYS A 24 0.33 7.53 -11.60
N SER A 25 -0.07 8.80 -11.51
CA SER A 25 -1.16 9.40 -12.29
C SER A 25 -0.84 10.86 -12.61
N ASP A 26 -1.16 11.29 -13.83
CA ASP A 26 -0.99 12.68 -14.30
C ASP A 26 -1.85 13.68 -13.51
N ASN A 27 -2.88 13.21 -12.80
CA ASN A 27 -3.74 14.04 -11.96
C ASN A 27 -3.10 14.39 -10.61
N LEU A 28 -1.99 13.74 -10.24
CA LEU A 28 -1.33 13.98 -8.97
C LEU A 28 -0.50 15.28 -9.02
N PRO A 29 -0.52 16.09 -7.95
CA PRO A 29 0.22 17.34 -7.95
C PRO A 29 1.73 17.05 -7.99
N GLN A 30 2.45 17.83 -8.78
CA GLN A 30 3.91 17.73 -8.87
C GLN A 30 4.59 18.05 -7.53
N THR A 31 3.89 18.68 -6.58
CA THR A 31 4.41 19.01 -5.25
C THR A 31 4.48 17.80 -4.30
N LEU A 32 4.00 16.62 -4.70
CA LEU A 32 4.02 15.42 -3.89
C LEU A 32 5.42 14.79 -3.88
N HIS A 33 6.34 15.43 -3.16
CA HIS A 33 7.71 14.98 -3.00
C HIS A 33 7.95 14.42 -1.59
N PHE A 34 8.48 13.20 -1.52
CA PHE A 34 8.87 12.59 -0.27
C PHE A 34 10.04 13.34 0.39
N ARG A 35 10.13 13.27 1.73
CA ARG A 35 11.24 13.88 2.51
C ARG A 35 12.15 12.83 3.11
N ASN A 36 11.65 11.63 3.34
CA ASN A 36 12.41 10.54 3.98
C ASN A 36 12.20 9.20 3.27
N LEU A 37 13.17 8.80 2.44
CA LEU A 37 13.17 7.52 1.71
C LEU A 37 13.12 6.30 2.65
N ASP A 38 13.77 6.38 3.82
CA ASP A 38 13.90 5.24 4.74
C ASP A 38 12.55 4.82 5.34
N LEU A 39 11.59 5.75 5.47
CA LEU A 39 10.23 5.42 5.89
C LEU A 39 9.55 4.50 4.88
N TYR A 40 9.68 4.80 3.59
CA TYR A 40 9.10 4.00 2.53
C TYR A 40 9.86 2.68 2.37
N GLN A 41 11.20 2.68 2.49
CA GLN A 41 11.97 1.43 2.54
C GLN A 41 11.49 0.51 3.69
N THR A 42 11.17 1.09 4.86
CA THR A 42 10.61 0.33 5.98
C THR A 42 9.22 -0.23 5.64
N ALA A 43 8.38 0.51 4.91
CA ALA A 43 7.08 0.02 4.46
C ALA A 43 7.18 -1.23 3.56
N PHE A 44 8.20 -1.27 2.69
CA PHE A 44 8.51 -2.44 1.86
C PHE A 44 9.22 -3.59 2.59
N THR A 45 9.44 -3.47 3.91
CA THR A 45 10.18 -4.47 4.68
C THR A 45 9.25 -5.36 5.50
N HIS A 46 9.04 -6.60 5.04
CA HIS A 46 8.28 -7.56 5.84
C HIS A 46 9.10 -8.05 7.04
N LYS A 47 8.42 -8.39 8.16
CA LYS A 47 9.06 -8.91 9.39
C LYS A 47 9.97 -10.12 9.18
N SER A 48 9.75 -10.89 8.10
CA SER A 48 10.62 -12.02 7.75
C SER A 48 12.02 -11.61 7.31
N TYR A 49 12.26 -10.34 6.97
CA TYR A 49 13.56 -9.85 6.52
C TYR A 49 14.21 -8.85 7.49
N THR A 50 13.95 -9.03 8.78
CA THR A 50 14.49 -8.15 9.84
C THR A 50 15.63 -8.79 10.63
N TRP A 51 16.50 -7.93 11.15
CA TRP A 51 17.58 -8.28 12.06
C TRP A 51 17.07 -9.01 13.31
N GLU A 52 16.07 -8.43 13.96
CA GLU A 52 15.52 -8.92 15.23
C GLU A 52 15.05 -10.37 15.13
N ARG A 53 14.39 -10.72 14.02
CA ARG A 53 13.88 -12.08 13.79
C ARG A 53 14.97 -13.12 13.58
N HIS A 54 16.12 -12.72 13.03
CA HIS A 54 17.15 -13.65 12.54
C HIS A 54 18.50 -13.46 13.23
N GLN A 55 18.50 -12.86 14.42
CA GLN A 55 19.70 -12.48 15.14
C GLN A 55 20.66 -13.66 15.38
N GLU A 56 20.15 -14.81 15.82
CA GLU A 56 20.94 -16.02 16.04
C GLU A 56 21.48 -16.59 14.73
N GLN A 57 20.62 -16.68 13.71
CA GLN A 57 21.00 -17.22 12.42
C GLN A 57 22.09 -16.36 11.75
N PHE A 58 21.98 -15.04 11.79
CA PHE A 58 23.01 -14.17 11.21
C PHE A 58 24.31 -14.15 12.02
N ARG A 59 24.24 -14.23 13.35
CA ARG A 59 25.44 -14.43 14.19
C ARG A 59 26.15 -15.73 13.81
N SER A 60 25.41 -16.81 13.56
CA SER A 60 25.99 -18.09 13.12
C SER A 60 26.70 -18.00 11.76
N LEU A 61 26.33 -17.02 10.93
CA LEU A 61 26.98 -16.70 9.65
C LEU A 61 28.18 -15.75 9.80
N GLY A 62 28.60 -15.40 11.02
CA GLY A 62 29.71 -14.47 11.25
C GLY A 62 29.43 -13.04 10.77
N GLY A 63 28.15 -12.66 10.64
CA GLY A 63 27.76 -11.36 10.12
C GLY A 63 27.86 -11.21 8.60
N PHE A 64 28.05 -12.33 7.89
CA PHE A 64 28.22 -12.33 6.44
C PHE A 64 26.89 -12.13 5.69
N VAL A 65 26.88 -11.16 4.79
CA VAL A 65 25.82 -10.98 3.77
C VAL A 65 26.36 -11.53 2.44
N PRO A 66 25.67 -12.49 1.79
CA PRO A 66 26.09 -13.00 0.49
C PRO A 66 26.17 -11.89 -0.58
N PRO A 67 27.12 -11.96 -1.53
CA PRO A 67 27.19 -11.02 -2.64
C PRO A 67 25.86 -10.94 -3.41
N GLY A 68 25.44 -9.72 -3.75
CA GLY A 68 24.18 -9.47 -4.46
C GLY A 68 22.92 -9.56 -3.59
N CYS A 69 23.04 -9.75 -2.27
CA CYS A 69 21.91 -9.71 -1.35
C CYS A 69 21.87 -8.41 -0.56
N VAL A 70 20.66 -7.96 -0.24
CA VAL A 70 20.43 -6.82 0.66
C VAL A 70 20.71 -7.24 2.11
N PRO A 71 21.32 -6.39 2.95
CA PRO A 71 21.43 -6.66 4.39
C PRO A 71 20.06 -6.77 5.06
N LEU A 72 19.98 -7.50 6.19
CA LEU A 72 18.76 -7.51 6.99
C LEU A 72 18.44 -6.11 7.50
N GLN A 73 17.15 -5.78 7.51
CA GLN A 73 16.67 -4.46 7.91
C GLN A 73 16.46 -4.38 9.42
N SER A 74 16.54 -3.18 9.99
CA SER A 74 16.36 -2.98 11.44
C SER A 74 14.90 -3.16 11.86
N ASN A 75 13.96 -2.60 11.10
CA ASN A 75 12.55 -2.55 11.42
C ASN A 75 11.70 -3.24 10.36
N SER A 76 10.53 -3.74 10.76
CA SER A 76 9.50 -4.22 9.85
C SER A 76 8.43 -3.16 9.59
N ASN A 77 7.66 -3.38 8.55
CA ASN A 77 6.52 -2.55 8.16
C ASN A 77 5.34 -2.56 9.14
N LYS A 78 5.32 -3.42 10.18
CA LYS A 78 4.15 -3.61 11.05
C LYS A 78 3.66 -2.37 11.78
N GLU A 79 4.54 -1.48 12.21
CA GLU A 79 4.13 -0.21 12.85
C GLU A 79 3.48 0.74 11.83
N LEU A 80 4.02 0.78 10.60
CA LEU A 80 3.47 1.59 9.52
C LEU A 80 2.14 1.03 9.01
N GLU A 81 2.03 -0.29 8.87
CA GLU A 81 0.78 -0.99 8.52
C GLU A 81 -0.34 -0.63 9.49
N TRP A 82 -0.04 -0.71 10.79
CA TRP A 82 -1.02 -0.40 11.83
C TRP A 82 -1.53 1.05 11.76
N ILE A 83 -0.65 2.00 11.42
CA ILE A 83 -1.05 3.41 11.21
C ILE A 83 -1.79 3.57 9.89
N GLY A 84 -1.30 2.92 8.84
CA GLY A 84 -1.85 2.98 7.50
C GLY A 84 -3.29 2.50 7.42
N ASP A 85 -3.63 1.41 8.10
CA ASP A 85 -5.03 0.94 8.21
C ASP A 85 -5.92 2.06 8.78
N ALA A 86 -5.55 2.68 9.90
CA ALA A 86 -6.34 3.76 10.50
C ALA A 86 -6.51 4.97 9.54
N VAL A 87 -5.45 5.33 8.80
CA VAL A 87 -5.51 6.39 7.78
C VAL A 87 -6.44 6.00 6.63
N LEU A 88 -6.35 4.77 6.14
CA LEU A 88 -7.21 4.24 5.08
C LEU A 88 -8.68 4.23 5.49
N GLN A 89 -9.00 3.81 6.71
CA GLN A 89 -10.38 3.82 7.23
C GLN A 89 -10.99 5.23 7.20
N LEU A 90 -10.22 6.24 7.59
CA LEU A 90 -10.63 7.64 7.61
C LEU A 90 -10.76 8.20 6.18
N VAL A 91 -9.66 8.17 5.42
CA VAL A 91 -9.58 8.79 4.10
C VAL A 91 -10.58 8.18 3.13
N VAL A 92 -10.73 6.85 3.11
CA VAL A 92 -11.71 6.21 2.22
C VAL A 92 -13.15 6.58 2.62
N ALA A 93 -13.45 6.72 3.92
CA ALA A 93 -14.77 7.18 4.35
C ALA A 93 -15.08 8.60 3.84
N GLU A 94 -14.12 9.53 3.94
CA GLU A 94 -14.26 10.89 3.44
C GLU A 94 -14.41 10.92 1.91
N LEU A 95 -13.55 10.21 1.17
CA LEU A 95 -13.62 10.14 -0.30
C LEU A 95 -14.95 9.57 -0.79
N LEU A 96 -15.49 8.55 -0.12
CA LEU A 96 -16.79 7.98 -0.46
C LEU A 96 -17.93 8.96 -0.18
N LEU A 97 -17.90 9.68 0.95
CA LEU A 97 -18.89 10.71 1.28
C LEU A 97 -18.89 11.86 0.27
N GLU A 98 -17.71 12.33 -0.13
CA GLU A 98 -17.57 13.40 -1.11
C GLU A 98 -18.01 12.99 -2.51
N ARG A 99 -17.71 11.74 -2.90
CA ARG A 99 -18.08 11.20 -4.21
C ARG A 99 -19.56 10.86 -4.31
N TYR A 100 -20.20 10.51 -3.20
CA TYR A 100 -21.60 10.14 -3.11
C TYR A 100 -22.34 10.93 -2.01
N PRO A 101 -22.44 12.26 -2.13
CA PRO A 101 -22.98 13.12 -1.07
C PRO A 101 -24.46 12.83 -0.75
N ASP A 102 -25.22 12.36 -1.75
CA ASP A 102 -26.62 11.94 -1.59
C ASP A 102 -26.79 10.75 -0.62
N LEU A 103 -25.72 10.00 -0.34
CA LEU A 103 -25.72 8.84 0.56
C LEU A 103 -25.30 9.19 1.99
N GLY A 104 -24.93 10.44 2.29
CA GLY A 104 -24.51 10.86 3.64
C GLY A 104 -25.64 10.97 4.67
N ASN A 105 -26.88 10.70 4.28
CA ASN A 105 -28.05 10.70 5.18
C ASN A 105 -28.25 9.31 5.85
N GLU A 106 -29.20 9.24 6.78
CA GLU A 106 -29.51 8.05 7.57
C GLU A 106 -29.82 6.81 6.71
N SER A 107 -30.50 6.98 5.56
CA SER A 107 -30.87 5.87 4.68
C SER A 107 -29.74 5.44 3.73
N GLY A 108 -28.76 6.30 3.48
CA GLY A 108 -27.62 6.06 2.58
C GLY A 108 -26.35 5.55 3.26
N ILE A 109 -26.13 5.84 4.54
CA ILE A 109 -24.88 5.54 5.25
C ILE A 109 -24.55 4.03 5.28
N GLY A 110 -25.58 3.18 5.28
CA GLY A 110 -25.42 1.73 5.19
C GLY A 110 -24.75 1.28 3.88
N LYS A 111 -25.07 1.95 2.76
CA LYS A 111 -24.42 1.68 1.46
C LYS A 111 -22.97 2.16 1.47
N LEU A 112 -22.70 3.36 1.99
CA LEU A 112 -21.34 3.86 2.15
C LEU A 112 -20.48 2.93 3.02
N THR A 113 -21.06 2.35 4.07
CA THR A 113 -20.40 1.36 4.91
C THR A 113 -20.05 0.09 4.13
N GLN A 114 -20.99 -0.44 3.32
CA GLN A 114 -20.73 -1.60 2.47
C GLN A 114 -19.64 -1.31 1.43
N MET A 115 -19.69 -0.13 0.80
CA MET A 115 -18.69 0.30 -0.17
C MET A 115 -17.31 0.43 0.49
N ARG A 116 -17.23 1.02 1.68
CA ARG A 116 -15.97 1.11 2.44
C ARG A 116 -15.42 -0.27 2.77
N ILE A 117 -16.27 -1.21 3.22
CA ILE A 117 -15.85 -2.60 3.47
C ILE A 117 -15.32 -3.26 2.19
N ALA A 118 -15.90 -2.99 1.03
CA ALA A 118 -15.43 -3.56 -0.24
C ALA A 118 -14.10 -2.96 -0.72
N VAL A 119 -13.89 -1.65 -0.52
CA VAL A 119 -12.66 -0.96 -0.90
C VAL A 119 -11.52 -1.28 0.07
N VAL A 120 -11.79 -1.23 1.37
CA VAL A 120 -10.80 -1.41 2.44
C VAL A 120 -10.70 -2.89 2.79
N THR A 121 -10.14 -3.65 1.85
CA THR A 121 -9.78 -5.05 2.08
C THR A 121 -8.35 -5.30 1.66
N ASN A 122 -7.68 -6.14 2.44
CA ASN A 122 -6.31 -6.52 2.18
C ASN A 122 -6.14 -7.15 0.78
N LYS A 123 -7.12 -7.93 0.30
CA LYS A 123 -7.11 -8.45 -1.08
C LYS A 123 -7.20 -7.36 -2.15
N ALA A 124 -8.06 -6.35 -1.97
CA ALA A 124 -8.16 -5.23 -2.91
C ALA A 124 -6.86 -4.41 -2.93
N PHE A 125 -6.30 -4.13 -1.75
CA PHE A 125 -5.01 -3.46 -1.63
C PHE A 125 -3.86 -4.25 -2.25
N GLY A 126 -3.85 -5.58 -2.10
CA GLY A 126 -2.87 -6.44 -2.74
C GLY A 126 -2.90 -6.36 -4.27
N LEU A 127 -4.08 -6.19 -4.88
CA LEU A 127 -4.21 -6.00 -6.33
C LEU A 127 -3.69 -4.63 -6.75
N VAL A 128 -4.08 -3.57 -6.04
CA VAL A 128 -3.59 -2.20 -6.28
C VAL A 128 -2.07 -2.13 -6.14
N ALA A 129 -1.51 -2.81 -5.13
CA ALA A 129 -0.07 -2.91 -4.93
C ALA A 129 0.65 -3.61 -6.08
N GLN A 130 0.05 -4.63 -6.71
CA GLN A 130 0.60 -5.25 -7.92
C GLN A 130 0.61 -4.28 -9.10
N ASP A 131 -0.48 -3.52 -9.28
CA ASP A 131 -0.57 -2.52 -10.36
C ASP A 131 0.48 -1.40 -10.19
N LEU A 132 0.92 -1.15 -8.95
CA LEU A 132 2.00 -0.22 -8.60
C LEU A 132 3.39 -0.88 -8.51
N ALA A 133 3.53 -2.15 -8.91
CA ALA A 133 4.79 -2.92 -8.88
C ALA A 133 5.44 -3.07 -7.48
N PHE A 134 4.64 -3.10 -6.41
CA PHE A 134 5.16 -3.26 -5.03
C PHE A 134 5.81 -4.63 -4.80
N ASP A 135 5.45 -5.64 -5.59
CA ASP A 135 6.02 -6.98 -5.49
C ASP A 135 7.51 -7.03 -5.85
N GLU A 136 7.99 -6.10 -6.69
CA GLU A 136 9.40 -6.01 -7.04
C GLU A 136 10.26 -5.42 -5.91
N LEU A 137 9.63 -4.58 -5.07
CA LEU A 137 10.28 -3.81 -4.00
C LEU A 137 10.18 -4.48 -2.62
N LEU A 138 9.30 -5.47 -2.47
CA LEU A 138 9.06 -6.14 -1.20
C LEU A 138 10.29 -6.95 -0.72
N LEU A 139 10.81 -6.62 0.46
CA LEU A 139 11.87 -7.35 1.13
C LEU A 139 11.29 -8.50 1.96
N ILE A 140 11.50 -9.73 1.49
CA ILE A 140 11.14 -10.97 2.20
C ILE A 140 12.32 -11.95 2.23
N ASP A 141 12.34 -12.84 3.23
CA ASP A 141 13.31 -13.94 3.25
C ASP A 141 13.08 -14.96 2.14
N CYS A 142 14.13 -15.74 1.86
CA CYS A 142 14.11 -16.75 0.81
C CYS A 142 13.05 -17.83 1.06
N ASN A 143 12.74 -18.15 2.31
CA ASN A 143 11.73 -19.16 2.61
C ASN A 143 10.33 -18.68 2.25
N LEU A 144 10.00 -17.43 2.58
CA LEU A 144 8.73 -16.82 2.22
C LEU A 144 8.64 -16.60 0.71
N GLU A 145 9.73 -16.26 0.02
CA GLU A 145 9.75 -16.13 -1.44
C GLU A 145 9.29 -17.41 -2.16
N HIS A 146 9.72 -18.59 -1.71
CA HIS A 146 9.43 -19.86 -2.38
C HIS A 146 8.12 -20.52 -1.92
N ASN A 147 7.56 -20.08 -0.79
CA ASN A 147 6.36 -20.66 -0.18
C ASN A 147 5.23 -19.64 -0.13
N ASN A 148 3.96 -20.09 -0.01
CA ASN A 148 2.81 -19.19 0.19
C ASN A 148 2.67 -18.06 -0.84
N GLY A 149 3.12 -18.27 -2.09
CA GLY A 149 3.06 -17.27 -3.15
C GLY A 149 4.14 -16.18 -3.12
N GLY A 150 4.96 -16.11 -2.07
CA GLY A 150 6.07 -15.14 -1.96
C GLY A 150 5.66 -13.71 -2.22
N ARG A 151 6.47 -12.99 -3.01
CA ARG A 151 6.19 -11.59 -3.38
C ARG A 151 4.90 -11.38 -4.18
N LYS A 152 4.29 -12.44 -4.70
CA LYS A 152 2.98 -12.40 -5.39
C LYS A 152 1.80 -12.65 -4.45
N ASN A 153 2.05 -12.89 -3.17
CA ASN A 153 0.99 -13.09 -2.19
C ASN A 153 0.25 -11.77 -1.96
N LEU A 154 -1.02 -11.71 -2.38
CA LEU A 154 -1.88 -10.54 -2.20
C LEU A 154 -2.00 -10.11 -0.73
N GLU A 155 -1.91 -11.05 0.22
CA GLU A 155 -1.96 -10.69 1.64
C GLU A 155 -0.74 -9.86 2.07
N LEU A 156 0.45 -10.28 1.64
CA LEU A 156 1.68 -9.54 1.94
C LEU A 156 1.73 -8.19 1.22
N LEU A 157 1.19 -8.13 0.01
CA LEU A 157 1.11 -6.89 -0.76
C LEU A 157 0.07 -5.93 -0.18
N GLY A 158 -1.04 -6.43 0.35
CA GLY A 158 -2.02 -5.64 1.10
C GLY A 158 -1.42 -5.02 2.36
N ASP A 159 -0.74 -5.82 3.18
CA ASP A 159 0.00 -5.32 4.37
C ASP A 159 1.05 -4.27 3.97
N CYS A 160 1.75 -4.49 2.85
CA CYS A 160 2.74 -3.56 2.30
C CYS A 160 2.10 -2.23 1.84
N PHE A 161 0.93 -2.30 1.19
CA PHE A 161 0.18 -1.13 0.76
C PHE A 161 -0.27 -0.28 1.95
N GLU A 162 -0.83 -0.91 2.98
CA GLU A 162 -1.19 -0.23 4.23
C GLU A 162 0.04 0.44 4.84
N ALA A 163 1.17 -0.28 4.93
CA ALA A 163 2.41 0.30 5.43
C ALA A 163 2.94 1.47 4.59
N PHE A 164 2.80 1.42 3.26
CA PHE A 164 3.18 2.52 2.38
C PHE A 164 2.33 3.76 2.65
N VAL A 165 1.02 3.60 2.84
CA VAL A 165 0.14 4.70 3.25
C VAL A 165 0.54 5.24 4.63
N GLY A 166 0.93 4.37 5.55
CA GLY A 166 1.49 4.75 6.85
C GLY A 166 2.78 5.58 6.73
N ALA A 167 3.67 5.22 5.82
CA ALA A 167 4.88 5.99 5.52
C ALA A 167 4.55 7.36 4.91
N LEU A 168 3.65 7.40 3.92
CA LEU A 168 3.18 8.63 3.28
C LEU A 168 2.56 9.59 4.31
N TYR A 169 1.74 9.06 5.21
CA TYR A 169 1.14 9.84 6.29
C TYR A 169 2.19 10.45 7.22
N ARG A 170 3.18 9.65 7.65
CA ARG A 170 4.26 10.14 8.52
C ARG A 170 5.14 11.19 7.86
N ASP A 171 5.35 11.08 6.57
CA ASP A 171 6.26 11.95 5.82
C ASP A 171 5.57 13.27 5.43
N LEU A 172 4.36 13.18 4.88
CA LEU A 172 3.68 14.28 4.19
C LEU A 172 2.32 14.67 4.79
N GLY A 173 1.77 13.87 5.71
CA GLY A 173 0.50 14.14 6.39
C GLY A 173 -0.74 13.64 5.64
N VAL A 174 -1.91 13.80 6.27
CA VAL A 174 -3.17 13.21 5.79
C VAL A 174 -3.65 13.78 4.44
N ASP A 175 -3.39 15.05 4.15
CA ASP A 175 -3.80 15.68 2.88
C ASP A 175 -3.09 15.05 1.68
N ALA A 176 -1.82 14.69 1.85
CA ALA A 176 -1.04 13.97 0.84
C ALA A 176 -1.61 12.56 0.62
N CYS A 177 -1.93 11.83 1.70
CA CYS A 177 -2.61 10.54 1.62
C CYS A 177 -3.94 10.63 0.88
N ARG A 178 -4.78 11.61 1.24
CA ARG A 178 -6.08 11.83 0.60
C ARG A 178 -5.94 12.10 -0.89
N THR A 179 -5.00 12.96 -1.27
CA THR A 179 -4.72 13.29 -2.68
C THR A 179 -4.28 12.06 -3.47
N TRP A 180 -3.32 11.30 -2.94
CA TRP A 180 -2.80 10.12 -3.61
C TRP A 180 -3.83 8.98 -3.69
N LEU A 181 -4.53 8.69 -2.58
CA LEU A 181 -5.54 7.63 -2.51
C LEU A 181 -6.78 7.92 -3.37
N ALA A 182 -7.14 9.20 -3.58
CA ALA A 182 -8.24 9.56 -4.46
C ALA A 182 -8.03 9.09 -5.90
N GLU A 183 -6.78 9.12 -6.38
CA GLU A 183 -6.40 8.60 -7.70
C GLU A 183 -6.21 7.07 -7.65
N VAL A 184 -5.43 6.57 -6.70
CA VAL A 184 -5.04 5.15 -6.63
C VAL A 184 -6.22 4.22 -6.38
N LEU A 185 -7.18 4.63 -5.53
CA LEU A 185 -8.37 3.82 -5.22
C LEU A 185 -9.59 4.19 -6.07
N ARG A 186 -9.41 5.02 -7.11
CA ARG A 186 -10.50 5.52 -7.96
C ARG A 186 -11.37 4.38 -8.51
N ASP A 187 -10.71 3.36 -9.07
CA ASP A 187 -11.36 2.23 -9.74
C ASP A 187 -11.94 1.25 -8.71
N SER A 188 -11.25 1.04 -7.59
CA SER A 188 -11.78 0.24 -6.48
C SER A 188 -13.08 0.84 -5.92
N MET A 189 -13.16 2.17 -5.79
CA MET A 189 -14.37 2.87 -5.36
C MET A 189 -15.51 2.79 -6.39
N ASP A 190 -15.20 2.86 -7.70
CA ASP A 190 -16.22 2.68 -8.75
C ASP A 190 -16.75 1.24 -8.76
N ALA A 191 -15.87 0.24 -8.65
CA ALA A 191 -16.25 -1.17 -8.57
C ALA A 191 -17.13 -1.46 -7.33
N ALA A 192 -16.76 -0.90 -6.17
CA ALA A 192 -17.54 -1.02 -4.94
C ALA A 192 -18.93 -0.40 -5.11
N ALA A 193 -19.04 0.78 -5.72
CA ALA A 193 -20.32 1.43 -5.98
C ALA A 193 -21.25 0.55 -6.84
N VAL A 194 -20.74 0.01 -7.94
CA VAL A 194 -21.48 -0.91 -8.82
C VAL A 194 -21.96 -2.14 -8.04
N SER A 195 -21.08 -2.74 -7.23
CA SER A 195 -21.41 -3.92 -6.42
C SER A 195 -22.52 -3.66 -5.38
N CYS A 196 -22.61 -2.43 -4.88
CA CYS A 196 -23.63 -1.99 -3.92
C CYS A 196 -24.88 -1.40 -4.59
N GLY A 197 -25.00 -1.49 -5.92
CA GLY A 197 -26.13 -0.93 -6.67
C GLY A 197 -26.20 0.60 -6.65
N VAL A 198 -25.06 1.26 -6.47
CA VAL A 198 -24.90 2.71 -6.55
C VAL A 198 -24.34 3.05 -7.94
N TYR A 199 -25.22 3.55 -8.81
CA TYR A 199 -24.83 4.00 -10.15
C TYR A 199 -24.69 5.52 -10.15
N ARG A 200 -23.62 6.05 -10.76
CA ARG A 200 -23.56 7.50 -11.03
C ARG A 200 -24.78 7.89 -11.85
N ARG A 201 -25.51 8.92 -11.43
CA ARG A 201 -26.41 9.61 -12.35
C ARG A 201 -25.55 10.16 -13.49
N GLN A 202 -25.90 9.86 -14.74
CA GLN A 202 -25.38 10.65 -15.86
C GLN A 202 -25.64 12.11 -15.51
N ALA A 203 -24.61 12.96 -15.62
CA ALA A 203 -24.81 14.40 -15.54
C ALA A 203 -25.96 14.73 -16.50
N ALA A 204 -27.03 15.32 -15.96
CA ALA A 204 -28.17 15.72 -16.77
C ALA A 204 -27.62 16.60 -17.89
N GLY A 205 -27.63 16.06 -19.10
CA GLY A 205 -27.18 16.76 -20.28
C GLY A 205 -27.91 18.08 -20.35
N SER A 206 -27.13 19.14 -20.49
CA SER A 206 -27.55 20.43 -21.01
C SER A 206 -28.40 20.23 -22.27
N ASN A 207 -29.72 20.20 -22.11
CA ASN A 207 -30.65 20.43 -23.21
C ASN A 207 -30.67 21.93 -23.46
N VAL A 208 -29.74 22.36 -24.32
CA VAL A 208 -29.95 23.54 -25.15
C VAL A 208 -30.96 23.11 -26.22
N GLY A 209 -32.18 23.62 -26.10
CA GLY A 209 -33.25 23.54 -27.08
C GLY A 209 -34.12 24.78 -26.94
#